data_AF-A0A2N0AI98-F1
#
_entry.id   AF-A0A2N0AI98-F1
#
_cell.length_a   1.000
_cell.length_b   1.000
_cell.length_c   1.000
_cell.angle_alpha   90.00
_cell.angle_beta   90.00
_cell.angle_gamma   90.00
#
_symmetry.space_group_name_H-M   'P 1'
#
loop_
_entity.id
_entity.type
_entity.pdbx_description
1 polymer ?
#
loop_
_entity_poly.entity_id
_entity_poly.type
_entity_poly.pdbx_seq_one_letter_code
_entity_poly.pdbx_strand_id
1 'polypeptide(L)'
;MITISIDVLFENIIPEIERKYARSVIVDQVILGEVIEKINGYLADFKDPSEYKISGSITFWIRKLKPFTFELSEKESNPCLFLNEVVAVLYGYTYIRASKKLKKEKLLNFSASYLSDFSTQLRYSSFSPSSIALLYEAIYLRSEQI
;
A
#
# COMPACT_ATOMS: atom_id res chain seq x y z
N MET A 1 -20.63 -3.48 -4.71
CA MET A 1 -19.53 -2.49 -4.82
C MET A 1 -18.61 -2.75 -3.65
N ILE A 2 -17.33 -3.01 -3.88
CA ILE A 2 -16.36 -3.26 -2.80
C ILE A 2 -15.97 -1.90 -2.23
N THR A 3 -16.29 -1.65 -0.96
CA THR A 3 -15.89 -0.41 -0.31
C THR A 3 -14.48 -0.58 0.23
N ILE A 4 -13.54 0.14 -0.36
CA ILE A 4 -12.17 0.23 0.14
C ILE A 4 -12.16 1.34 1.19
N SER A 5 -11.99 0.96 2.47
CA SER A 5 -11.90 1.94 3.56
C SER A 5 -10.53 2.62 3.54
N ILE A 6 -10.53 3.87 3.10
CA ILE A 6 -9.37 4.76 3.17
C ILE A 6 -9.06 5.23 4.59
N ASP A 7 -9.95 5.02 5.55
CA ASP A 7 -9.74 5.44 6.94
C ASP A 7 -8.46 4.80 7.51
N VAL A 8 -8.21 3.54 7.16
CA VAL A 8 -6.98 2.82 7.54
C VAL A 8 -5.71 3.56 7.08
N LEU A 9 -5.74 4.17 5.90
CA LEU A 9 -4.63 4.93 5.35
C LEU A 9 -4.32 6.16 6.22
N PHE A 10 -5.35 6.94 6.56
CA PHE A 10 -5.21 8.20 7.30
C PHE A 10 -5.04 8.00 8.81
N GLU A 11 -5.68 7.00 9.40
CA GLU A 11 -5.63 6.76 10.84
C GLU A 11 -4.38 6.01 11.28
N ASN A 12 -3.80 5.18 10.39
CA ASN A 12 -2.72 4.28 10.77
C ASN A 12 -1.44 4.50 9.95
N ILE A 13 -1.55 4.46 8.62
CA ILE A 13 -0.36 4.35 7.75
C ILE A 13 0.35 5.70 7.62
N ILE A 14 -0.39 6.76 7.30
CA ILE A 14 0.17 8.10 7.15
C ILE A 14 0.84 8.56 8.45
N PRO A 15 0.18 8.53 9.63
CA PRO A 15 0.82 8.96 10.87
C PRO A 15 2.07 8.17 11.24
N GLU A 16 2.11 6.87 10.91
CA GLU A 16 3.30 6.04 11.14
C GLU A 16 4.46 6.42 10.24
N ILE A 17 4.19 6.72 8.97
CA ILE A 17 5.18 7.22 8.01
C ILE A 17 5.68 8.60 8.43
N GLU A 18 4.78 9.52 8.75
CA GLU A 18 5.14 10.87 9.18
C GLU A 18 6.04 10.84 10.43
N ARG A 19 5.69 10.00 11.41
CA ARG A 19 6.51 9.79 12.61
C ARG A 19 7.88 9.21 12.27
N LYS A 20 7.94 8.22 11.37
CA LYS A 20 9.18 7.54 10.99
C LYS A 20 10.15 8.46 10.25
N TYR A 21 9.62 9.34 9.41
CA TYR A 21 10.42 10.24 8.57
C TYR A 21 10.52 11.66 9.13
N ALA A 22 9.85 11.95 10.24
CA ALA A 22 9.74 13.28 10.86
C ALA A 22 9.32 14.37 9.85
N ARG A 23 8.36 14.05 8.97
CA ARG A 23 7.90 14.90 7.87
C ARG A 23 6.41 14.71 7.62
N SER A 24 5.69 15.78 7.34
CA SER A 24 4.28 15.73 6.94
C SER A 24 4.13 15.08 5.56
N VAL A 25 3.12 14.22 5.39
CA VAL A 25 2.73 13.65 4.10
C VAL A 25 1.58 14.46 3.54
N ILE A 26 1.78 15.00 2.35
CA ILE A 26 0.74 15.64 1.56
C ILE A 26 0.07 14.58 0.71
N VAL A 27 -1.26 14.56 0.74
CA VAL A 27 -2.10 13.66 -0.05
C VAL A 27 -2.81 14.44 -1.15
N ASP A 28 -2.49 14.13 -2.40
CA ASP A 28 -3.25 14.62 -3.54
C ASP A 28 -4.58 13.87 -3.61
N GLN A 29 -5.66 14.55 -3.18
CA GLN A 29 -6.99 13.97 -3.11
C GLN A 29 -7.58 13.66 -4.49
N VAL A 30 -7.17 14.40 -5.54
CA VAL A 30 -7.62 14.15 -6.91
C VAL A 30 -7.02 12.85 -7.43
N ILE A 31 -5.70 12.70 -7.26
CA ILE A 31 -4.99 11.47 -7.65
C ILE A 31 -5.47 10.28 -6.80
N LEU A 32 -5.71 10.48 -5.50
CA LEU A 32 -6.25 9.43 -4.63
C LEU A 32 -7.66 9.00 -5.07
N GLY A 33 -8.49 9.94 -5.51
CA GLY A 33 -9.79 9.65 -6.14
C GLY A 33 -9.63 8.76 -7.37
N GLU A 34 -8.72 9.13 -8.29
CA GLU A 34 -8.42 8.32 -9.47
C GLU A 34 -7.92 6.91 -9.10
N VAL A 35 -7.07 6.78 -8.08
CA VAL A 35 -6.64 5.47 -7.56
C VAL A 35 -7.84 4.60 -7.18
N ILE A 36 -8.81 5.15 -6.44
CA ILE A 36 -10.01 4.41 -6.00
C ILE A 36 -10.85 4.00 -7.21
N GLU A 37 -11.04 4.89 -8.18
CA GLU A 37 -11.77 4.59 -9.42
C GLU A 37 -11.10 3.46 -10.22
N LYS A 38 -9.77 3.50 -10.38
CA LYS A 38 -9.01 2.47 -11.09
C LYS A 38 -9.09 1.12 -10.38
N ILE A 39 -9.02 1.11 -9.05
CA ILE A 39 -9.17 -0.12 -8.27
C ILE A 39 -10.58 -0.69 -8.47
N ASN A 40 -11.62 0.13 -8.33
CA ASN A 40 -13.01 -0.31 -8.50
C ASN A 40 -13.29 -0.81 -9.91
N GLY A 41 -12.79 -0.11 -10.94
CA GLY A 41 -12.90 -0.52 -12.34
C GLY A 41 -12.22 -1.87 -12.58
N TYR A 42 -11.01 -2.08 -12.06
CA TYR A 42 -10.32 -3.36 -12.16
C TYR A 42 -11.05 -4.49 -11.41
N LEU A 43 -11.60 -4.20 -10.21
CA LEU A 43 -12.26 -5.21 -9.39
C LEU A 43 -13.66 -5.58 -9.90
N ALA A 44 -14.30 -4.74 -10.71
CA ALA A 44 -15.64 -4.98 -11.26
C ALA A 44 -15.70 -6.23 -12.16
N ASP A 45 -14.59 -6.61 -12.79
CA ASP A 45 -14.49 -7.80 -13.63
C ASP A 45 -14.47 -9.12 -12.82
N PHE A 46 -14.41 -9.04 -11.49
CA PHE A 46 -14.37 -10.20 -10.61
C PHE A 46 -15.66 -10.30 -9.79
N LYS A 47 -16.32 -11.48 -9.84
CA LYS A 47 -17.54 -11.75 -9.08
C LYS A 47 -17.34 -11.66 -7.56
N ASP A 48 -16.20 -12.16 -7.08
CA ASP A 48 -15.81 -12.17 -5.67
C ASP A 48 -14.27 -12.14 -5.58
N PRO A 49 -13.64 -10.96 -5.68
CA PRO A 49 -12.19 -10.89 -5.63
C PRO A 49 -11.69 -11.15 -4.21
N SER A 50 -10.71 -12.06 -4.09
CA SER A 50 -10.06 -12.32 -2.81
C SER A 50 -9.38 -11.07 -2.24
N GLU A 51 -9.14 -11.06 -0.92
CA GLU A 51 -8.42 -10.00 -0.23
C GLU A 51 -7.03 -9.74 -0.84
N TYR A 52 -6.37 -10.77 -1.38
CA TYR A 52 -5.09 -10.63 -2.07
C TYR A 52 -5.23 -9.89 -3.40
N LYS A 53 -6.32 -10.13 -4.16
CA LYS A 53 -6.61 -9.38 -5.40
C LYS A 53 -6.88 -7.92 -5.10
N ILE A 54 -7.66 -7.64 -4.06
CA ILE A 54 -7.97 -6.28 -3.64
C ILE A 54 -6.66 -5.57 -3.22
N SER A 55 -5.84 -6.23 -2.42
CA SER A 55 -4.55 -5.69 -1.94
C SER A 55 -3.55 -5.49 -3.06
N GLY A 56 -3.48 -6.43 -4.01
CA GLY A 56 -2.65 -6.30 -5.21
C GLY A 56 -3.05 -5.11 -6.07
N SER A 57 -4.37 -4.86 -6.22
CA SER A 57 -4.90 -3.69 -6.93
C SER A 57 -4.59 -2.39 -6.20
N ILE A 58 -4.81 -2.32 -4.87
CA ILE A 58 -4.46 -1.17 -4.03
C ILE A 58 -2.98 -0.82 -4.18
N THR A 59 -2.10 -1.79 -3.96
CA THR A 59 -0.66 -1.58 -4.03
C THR A 59 -0.23 -1.14 -5.43
N PHE A 60 -0.76 -1.78 -6.48
CA PHE A 60 -0.42 -1.41 -7.86
C PHE A 60 -0.78 0.05 -8.18
N TRP A 61 -2.02 0.46 -7.93
CA TRP A 61 -2.51 1.77 -8.36
C TRP A 61 -1.92 2.92 -7.55
N ILE A 62 -1.72 2.74 -6.24
CA ILE A 62 -1.02 3.74 -5.42
C ILE A 62 0.41 3.94 -5.92
N ARG A 63 1.16 2.84 -6.13
CA ARG A 63 2.53 2.89 -6.67
C ARG A 63 2.57 3.52 -8.07
N LYS A 64 1.54 3.28 -8.89
CA LYS A 64 1.48 3.77 -10.28
C LYS A 64 1.16 5.26 -10.35
N LEU A 65 0.14 5.72 -9.62
CA LEU A 65 -0.38 7.09 -9.70
C LEU A 65 0.27 8.06 -8.69
N LYS A 66 0.85 7.52 -7.62
CA LYS A 66 1.68 8.25 -6.64
C LYS A 66 1.01 9.47 -5.98
N PRO A 67 -0.13 9.28 -5.27
CA PRO A 67 -0.85 10.39 -4.65
C PRO A 67 -0.16 11.01 -3.43
N PHE A 68 0.97 10.45 -2.96
CA PHE A 68 1.64 10.89 -1.74
C PHE A 68 2.95 11.61 -2.05
N THR A 69 3.15 12.77 -1.42
CA THR A 69 4.42 13.50 -1.42
C THR A 69 4.76 13.91 0.00
N PHE A 70 6.05 14.14 0.28
CA PHE A 70 6.42 14.83 1.52
C PHE A 70 6.27 16.33 1.33
N GLU A 71 5.86 17.02 2.38
CA GLU A 71 5.98 18.47 2.45
C GLU A 71 7.45 18.85 2.27
N LEU A 72 7.73 19.59 1.19
CA LEU A 72 9.08 20.05 0.87
C LEU A 72 9.37 21.29 1.72
N SER A 73 10.47 21.26 2.48
CA SER A 73 11.06 22.49 2.99
C SER A 73 11.90 23.14 1.88
N GLU A 74 11.94 24.47 1.82
CA GLU A 74 12.64 25.25 0.76
C GLU A 74 14.13 24.90 0.58
N LYS A 75 14.73 24.15 1.51
CA LYS A 75 16.16 23.81 1.54
C LYS A 75 16.49 22.35 1.26
N GLU A 76 15.51 21.49 1.00
CA GLU A 76 15.74 20.05 0.94
C GLU A 76 15.41 19.43 -0.42
N SER A 77 16.39 18.70 -0.97
CA SER A 77 16.14 17.74 -2.04
C SER A 77 15.33 16.56 -1.50
N ASN A 78 14.20 16.28 -2.16
CA ASN A 78 13.20 15.26 -1.79
C ASN A 78 13.84 13.90 -1.39
N PRO A 79 13.88 13.52 -0.09
CA PRO A 79 14.77 12.46 0.37
C PRO A 79 14.20 11.04 0.33
N CYS A 80 12.94 10.83 -0.08
CA CYS A 80 12.33 9.50 -0.08
C CYS A 80 11.83 9.08 -1.46
N LEU A 81 12.73 8.44 -2.21
CA LEU A 81 12.49 7.89 -3.55
C LEU A 81 11.32 6.89 -3.64
N PHE A 82 10.84 6.37 -2.50
CA PHE A 82 9.89 5.25 -2.42
C PHE A 82 8.68 5.47 -1.50
N LEU A 83 8.29 6.73 -1.20
CA LEU A 83 7.15 7.00 -0.30
C LEU A 83 5.88 6.25 -0.74
N ASN A 84 5.51 6.38 -2.01
CA ASN A 84 4.28 5.78 -2.54
C ASN A 84 4.34 4.25 -2.55
N GLU A 85 5.50 3.69 -2.85
CA GLU A 85 5.73 2.25 -2.82
C GLU A 85 5.62 1.71 -1.39
N VAL A 86 6.18 2.41 -0.40
CA VAL A 86 6.03 2.06 1.01
C VAL A 86 4.56 2.13 1.43
N VAL A 87 3.88 3.25 1.19
CA VAL A 87 2.44 3.41 1.51
C VAL A 87 1.62 2.29 0.86
N ALA A 88 1.90 2.00 -0.42
CA ALA A 88 1.22 0.97 -1.20
C ALA A 88 1.35 -0.42 -0.57
N VAL A 89 2.55 -0.79 -0.12
CA VAL A 89 2.82 -2.09 0.52
C VAL A 89 2.12 -2.18 1.87
N LEU A 90 2.25 -1.14 2.70
CA LEU A 90 1.64 -1.13 4.03
C LEU A 90 0.13 -1.17 3.96
N TYR A 91 -0.46 -0.47 2.99
CA TYR A 91 -1.91 -0.45 2.85
C TYR A 91 -2.46 -1.77 2.34
N GLY A 92 -1.86 -2.34 1.29
CA GLY A 92 -2.23 -3.68 0.81
C GLY A 92 -2.13 -4.72 1.93
N TYR A 93 -1.04 -4.72 2.69
CA TYR A 93 -0.87 -5.67 3.79
C TYR A 93 -1.88 -5.47 4.93
N THR A 94 -2.13 -4.22 5.32
CA THR A 94 -3.10 -3.92 6.40
C THR A 94 -4.52 -4.32 6.00
N TYR A 95 -4.87 -4.17 4.71
CA TYR A 95 -6.15 -4.64 4.19
C TYR A 95 -6.34 -6.15 4.36
N ILE A 96 -5.33 -6.95 4.01
CA ILE A 96 -5.37 -8.42 4.19
C ILE A 96 -5.60 -8.77 5.65
N ARG A 97 -4.84 -8.14 6.55
CA ARG A 97 -4.94 -8.41 7.99
C ARG A 97 -6.32 -8.07 8.55
N ALA A 98 -6.88 -6.93 8.15
CA ALA A 98 -8.22 -6.52 8.54
C ALA A 98 -9.27 -7.53 8.05
N SER A 99 -9.17 -7.96 6.78
CA SER A 99 -10.09 -8.93 6.18
C SER A 99 -10.01 -10.30 6.86
N LYS A 100 -8.80 -10.77 7.20
CA LYS A 100 -8.55 -12.04 7.90
C LYS A 100 -8.79 -12.00 9.42
N LYS A 101 -9.19 -10.85 9.97
CA LYS A 101 -9.39 -10.64 11.42
C LYS A 101 -8.15 -11.01 12.25
N LEU A 102 -6.94 -10.84 11.69
CA LEU A 102 -5.70 -11.06 12.42
C LEU A 102 -5.59 -10.05 13.56
N LYS A 103 -5.18 -10.49 14.76
CA LYS A 103 -5.08 -9.65 15.97
C LYS A 103 -4.24 -8.39 15.70
N LYS A 104 -4.53 -7.30 16.43
CA LYS A 104 -3.91 -5.95 16.39
C LYS A 104 -2.41 -5.91 16.79
N GLU A 105 -1.61 -6.91 16.48
CA GLU A 105 -0.15 -6.75 16.59
C GLU A 105 0.36 -5.81 15.49
N LYS A 106 1.47 -5.13 15.74
CA LYS A 106 2.03 -3.98 14.98
C LYS A 106 1.66 -3.96 13.48
N LEU A 107 1.29 -2.78 12.96
CA LEU A 107 1.06 -2.54 11.51
C LEU A 107 2.19 -3.05 10.61
N LEU A 108 3.41 -3.13 11.17
CA LEU A 108 4.65 -3.47 10.51
C LEU A 108 5.28 -4.73 11.10
N ASN A 109 5.04 -5.89 10.49
CA ASN A 109 5.88 -7.08 10.67
C ASN A 109 6.94 -7.24 9.55
N PHE A 110 7.03 -6.30 8.63
CA PHE A 110 8.09 -6.30 7.62
C PHE A 110 9.40 -5.78 8.23
N SER A 111 10.49 -6.51 8.01
CA SER A 111 11.82 -5.97 8.27
C SER A 111 12.06 -4.76 7.37
N ALA A 112 12.90 -3.83 7.82
CA ALA A 112 13.26 -2.66 7.03
C ALA A 112 13.89 -3.05 5.67
N SER A 113 14.69 -4.13 5.64
CA SER A 113 15.26 -4.68 4.42
C SER A 113 14.20 -5.20 3.46
N TYR A 114 13.24 -5.97 3.96
CA TYR A 114 12.16 -6.50 3.13
C TYR A 114 11.31 -5.38 2.52
N LEU A 115 10.95 -4.38 3.33
CA LEU A 115 10.16 -3.25 2.84
C LEU A 115 10.94 -2.43 1.79
N SER A 116 12.26 -2.26 1.98
CA SER A 116 13.15 -1.61 1.01
C SER A 116 13.23 -2.38 -0.31
N ASP A 117 13.47 -3.68 -0.25
CA ASP A 117 13.57 -4.54 -1.42
C ASP A 117 12.25 -4.60 -2.18
N PHE A 118 11.14 -4.80 -1.45
CA PHE A 118 9.82 -4.84 -2.06
C PHE A 118 9.46 -3.49 -2.69
N SER A 119 9.74 -2.37 -2.03
CA SER A 119 9.51 -1.03 -2.59
C SER A 119 10.37 -0.77 -3.84
N THR A 120 11.61 -1.25 -3.85
CA THR A 120 12.54 -1.14 -4.99
C THR A 120 12.06 -1.98 -6.17
N GLN A 121 11.65 -3.21 -5.92
CA GLN A 121 11.07 -4.10 -6.93
C GLN A 121 9.75 -3.55 -7.46
N LEU A 122 8.91 -3.01 -6.58
CA LEU A 122 7.76 -2.21 -6.96
C LEU A 122 8.14 -0.91 -7.66
N ARG A 123 9.36 -0.40 -7.67
CA ARG A 123 9.66 0.77 -8.50
C ARG A 123 10.06 0.37 -9.90
N TYR A 124 10.94 -0.61 -10.01
CA TYR A 124 11.70 -0.87 -11.23
C TYR A 124 11.21 -2.09 -12.02
N SER A 125 10.38 -2.96 -11.45
CA SER A 125 9.90 -4.18 -12.10
C SER A 125 8.45 -4.07 -12.57
N SER A 126 8.10 -4.76 -13.66
CA SER A 126 6.75 -4.74 -14.25
C SER A 126 5.75 -5.64 -13.51
N PHE A 127 5.44 -5.32 -12.26
CA PHE A 127 4.38 -5.99 -11.51
C PHE A 127 2.99 -5.58 -12.01
N SER A 128 2.15 -6.57 -12.34
CA SER A 128 0.70 -6.40 -12.54
C SER A 128 -0.04 -6.51 -11.19
N PRO A 129 -1.31 -6.05 -11.07
CA PRO A 129 -2.13 -6.27 -9.88
C PRO A 129 -2.18 -7.76 -9.47
N SER A 130 -2.33 -8.66 -10.44
CA SER A 130 -2.35 -10.12 -10.20
C SER A 130 -1.02 -10.64 -9.67
N SER A 131 0.10 -10.14 -10.17
CA SER A 131 1.44 -10.54 -9.70
C SER A 131 1.65 -10.14 -8.23
N ILE A 132 1.18 -8.96 -7.84
CA ILE A 132 1.26 -8.50 -6.44
C ILE A 132 0.30 -9.32 -5.56
N ALA A 133 -0.88 -9.66 -6.07
CA ALA A 133 -1.82 -10.52 -5.34
C ALA A 133 -1.21 -11.89 -5.00
N LEU A 134 -0.55 -12.55 -5.95
CA LEU A 134 0.16 -13.82 -5.71
C LEU A 134 1.26 -13.67 -4.65
N LEU A 135 1.99 -12.56 -4.68
CA LEU A 135 3.03 -12.28 -3.68
C LEU A 135 2.42 -12.12 -2.28
N TYR A 136 1.32 -11.38 -2.15
CA TYR A 136 0.61 -11.23 -0.89
C TYR A 136 0.04 -12.53 -0.35
N GLU A 137 -0.52 -13.37 -1.22
CA GLU A 137 -0.99 -14.70 -0.84
C GLU A 137 0.16 -15.56 -0.30
N ALA A 138 1.31 -15.55 -0.97
CA ALA A 138 2.51 -16.26 -0.51
C ALA A 138 3.05 -15.74 0.83
N ILE A 139 3.07 -14.42 1.03
CA ILE A 139 3.46 -13.80 2.32
C ILE A 139 2.52 -14.26 3.44
N TYR A 140 1.21 -14.21 3.19
CA TYR A 140 0.21 -14.58 4.18
C TYR A 140 0.31 -16.06 4.56
N LEU A 141 0.36 -16.96 3.58
CA LEU A 141 0.48 -18.40 3.81
C LEU A 141 1.74 -18.75 4.62
N ARG A 142 2.85 -18.03 4.40
CA ARG A 142 4.07 -18.20 5.19
C ARG A 142 3.91 -17.71 6.63
N SER A 143 3.15 -16.63 6.86
CA SER A 143 2.94 -16.09 8.21
C SER A 143 2.07 -16.98 9.11
N GLU A 144 1.22 -17.84 8.53
CA GLU A 144 0.38 -18.81 9.25
C GLU A 144 1.13 -20.11 9.60
N GLN A 145 2.36 -20.31 9.10
CA GLN A 145 3.18 -21.50 9.36
C GLN A 145 4.14 -21.35 10.56
N ILE A 146 4.10 -20.19 11.23
CA ILE A 146 4.90 -19.87 12.43
C ILE A 146 3.95 -19.77 13.62
#